data_AF-A0AB74DZU2-F1
#
_entry.id   AF-A0AB74DZU2-F1
#
_cell.length_a   1.000
_cell.length_b   1.000
_cell.length_c   1.000
_cell.angle_alpha   90.00
_cell.angle_beta   90.00
_cell.angle_gamma   90.00
#
_symmetry.space_group_name_H-M   'P 1'
#
loop_
_entity.id
_entity.type
_entity.pdbx_description
1 polymer ?
#
loop_
_entity_poly.entity_id
_entity_poly.type
_entity_poly.pdbx_seq_one_letter_code
_entity_poly.pdbx_strand_id
1 'polypeptide(L)'
;EFIEWLNTSEGKQFHVDLWSGFQCLDYATAGWYDLFGLLLRGLGAQDIPFANNFAGLATVYPKTPDYLEKHGHLDVFVSNYGAGYG
;
A
#
# COMPACT_ATOMS: atom_id res chain seq x y z
N GLU A 1 5.33 -12.62 6.92
CA GLU A 1 4.02 -12.51 6.28
C GLU A 1 4.07 -11.56 5.07
N PHE A 2 4.13 -10.22 5.21
CA PHE A 2 4.17 -9.36 4.01
C PHE A 2 5.35 -9.58 3.06
N ILE A 3 6.56 -9.84 3.61
CA ILE A 3 7.74 -10.19 2.79
C ILE A 3 7.54 -11.48 1.99
N GLU A 4 6.85 -12.46 2.57
CA GLU A 4 6.56 -13.72 1.88
C GLU A 4 5.61 -13.47 0.71
N TRP A 5 4.55 -12.69 0.94
CA TRP A 5 3.67 -12.24 -0.13
C TRP A 5 4.46 -11.55 -1.25
N LEU A 6 5.31 -10.57 -0.92
CA LEU A 6 6.15 -9.83 -1.88
C LEU A 6 7.01 -10.74 -2.74
N ASN A 7 7.66 -11.75 -2.13
CA ASN A 7 8.50 -12.69 -2.87
C ASN A 7 7.67 -13.56 -3.84
N THR A 8 6.42 -13.88 -3.50
CA THR A 8 5.54 -14.68 -4.37
C THR A 8 4.79 -13.86 -5.41
N SER A 9 4.73 -12.53 -5.27
CA SER A 9 4.05 -11.61 -6.19
C SER A 9 4.96 -11.10 -7.31
N GLU A 10 6.28 -11.36 -7.25
CA GLU A 10 7.22 -10.99 -8.30
C GLU A 10 6.79 -11.52 -9.68
N GLY A 11 6.82 -10.64 -10.69
CA GLY A 11 6.40 -10.96 -12.06
C GLY A 11 4.89 -11.05 -12.28
N LYS A 12 4.06 -10.84 -11.24
CA LYS A 12 2.60 -10.81 -11.35
C LYS A 12 2.08 -9.38 -11.45
N GLN A 13 0.92 -9.26 -12.09
CA GLN A 13 0.18 -8.02 -12.21
C GLN A 13 -1.14 -8.15 -11.45
N PHE A 14 -1.54 -7.09 -10.75
CA PHE A 14 -2.76 -7.05 -9.95
C PHE A 14 -3.59 -5.86 -10.40
N HIS A 15 -4.85 -6.12 -10.72
CA HIS A 15 -5.81 -5.10 -11.19
C HIS A 15 -7.06 -5.23 -10.34
N VAL A 16 -6.99 -4.72 -9.12
CA VAL A 16 -8.00 -4.94 -8.09
C VAL A 16 -9.23 -4.08 -8.36
N ASP A 17 -9.03 -2.86 -8.84
CA ASP A 17 -10.10 -1.89 -9.08
C ASP A 17 -10.67 -1.90 -10.51
N LEU A 18 -10.02 -2.64 -11.43
CA LEU A 18 -10.34 -2.70 -12.86
C LEU A 18 -10.28 -1.35 -13.60
N TRP A 19 -9.60 -0.35 -13.04
CA TRP A 19 -9.40 0.99 -13.59
C TRP A 19 -7.90 1.28 -13.80
N SER A 20 -7.52 2.10 -14.79
CA SER A 20 -6.14 2.60 -14.98
C SER A 20 -5.02 1.54 -15.14
N GLY A 21 -5.35 0.26 -15.34
CA GLY A 21 -4.37 -0.82 -15.48
C GLY A 21 -3.78 -1.25 -14.13
N PHE A 22 -2.53 -1.68 -14.09
CA PHE A 22 -1.92 -2.29 -12.91
C PHE A 22 -1.13 -1.26 -12.10
N GLN A 23 -1.80 -0.50 -11.22
CA GLN A 23 -1.21 0.64 -10.51
C GLN A 23 -0.61 0.26 -9.15
N CYS A 24 0.11 1.20 -8.53
CA CYS A 24 0.73 1.01 -7.21
C CYS A 24 -0.31 0.71 -6.11
N LEU A 25 -1.48 1.36 -6.17
CA LEU A 25 -2.57 1.12 -5.23
C LEU A 25 -3.18 -0.27 -5.40
N ASP A 26 -3.27 -0.81 -6.63
CA ASP A 26 -3.71 -2.19 -6.86
C ASP A 26 -2.76 -3.19 -6.21
N TYR A 27 -1.46 -2.99 -6.42
CA TYR A 27 -0.44 -3.88 -5.86
C TYR A 27 -0.46 -3.86 -4.32
N ALA A 28 -0.52 -2.67 -3.73
CA ALA A 28 -0.65 -2.51 -2.28
C ALA A 28 -1.94 -3.18 -1.75
N THR A 29 -3.05 -3.01 -2.48
CA THR A 29 -4.34 -3.60 -2.11
C THR A 29 -4.33 -5.12 -2.20
N ALA A 30 -3.68 -5.70 -3.21
CA ALA A 30 -3.59 -7.14 -3.36
C ALA A 30 -2.83 -7.79 -2.19
N GLY A 31 -1.72 -7.19 -1.76
CA GLY A 31 -0.97 -7.68 -0.61
C GLY A 31 -1.70 -7.47 0.71
N TRP A 32 -2.37 -6.32 0.87
CA TRP A 32 -3.21 -6.06 2.03
C TRP A 32 -4.38 -7.05 2.14
N TYR A 33 -4.99 -7.39 1.00
CA TYR A 33 -6.08 -8.36 0.94
C TYR A 33 -5.61 -9.78 1.27
N ASP A 34 -4.43 -10.20 0.82
CA ASP A 34 -3.89 -11.51 1.16
C ASP A 34 -3.62 -11.65 2.67
N LEU A 35 -3.12 -10.59 3.32
CA LEU A 35 -2.86 -10.57 4.75
C LEU A 35 -4.12 -10.46 5.62
N PHE A 36 -5.07 -9.61 5.24
CA PHE A 36 -6.16 -9.17 6.12
C PHE A 36 -7.56 -9.41 5.56
N GLY A 37 -7.70 -9.83 4.30
CA GLY A 37 -9.00 -10.04 3.64
C GLY A 37 -9.79 -8.75 3.38
N LEU A 38 -9.14 -7.60 3.44
CA LEU A 38 -9.74 -6.28 3.29
C LEU A 38 -9.15 -5.55 2.08
N LEU A 39 -9.88 -4.58 1.54
CA LEU A 39 -9.39 -3.73 0.45
C LEU A 39 -8.97 -2.35 1.00
N LEU A 40 -7.85 -1.84 0.53
CA LEU A 40 -7.44 -0.45 0.77
C LEU A 40 -8.31 0.49 -0.08
N ARG A 41 -8.60 1.66 0.48
CA ARG A 41 -9.38 2.74 -0.14
C ARG A 41 -8.51 3.97 -0.37
N GLY A 42 -8.90 4.78 -1.35
CA GLY A 42 -8.24 6.02 -1.72
C GLY A 42 -8.53 6.36 -3.19
N LEU A 43 -8.39 7.63 -3.57
CA LEU A 43 -8.31 8.01 -4.99
C LEU A 43 -6.87 7.84 -5.50
N GLY A 44 -5.89 8.07 -4.63
CA GLY A 44 -4.48 7.76 -4.84
C GLY A 44 -3.87 6.99 -3.68
N ALA A 45 -2.62 6.53 -3.87
CA ALA A 45 -1.88 5.83 -2.83
C ALA A 45 -1.66 6.70 -1.58
N GLN A 46 -1.50 8.01 -1.75
CA GLN A 46 -1.35 8.96 -0.63
C GLN A 46 -2.53 8.95 0.35
N ASP A 47 -3.72 8.53 -0.09
CA ASP A 47 -4.92 8.55 0.73
C ASP A 47 -5.00 7.33 1.67
N ILE A 48 -4.18 6.29 1.43
CA ILE A 48 -4.17 5.04 2.19
C ILE A 48 -4.20 5.30 3.72
N PRO A 49 -3.34 6.17 4.30
CA PRO A 49 -3.28 6.40 5.74
C PRO A 49 -4.55 7.02 6.33
N PHE A 50 -5.36 7.69 5.50
CA PHE A 50 -6.47 8.54 5.95
C PHE A 50 -7.85 7.98 5.56
N ALA A 51 -7.93 7.22 4.47
CA ALA A 51 -9.17 6.67 3.93
C ALA A 51 -9.53 5.28 4.51
N ASN A 52 -8.66 4.71 5.35
CA ASN A 52 -8.78 3.34 5.87
C ASN A 52 -8.72 3.32 7.40
N ASN A 53 -9.30 2.27 7.99
CA ASN A 53 -9.21 2.01 9.42
C ASN A 53 -8.21 0.87 9.68
N PHE A 54 -7.09 1.20 10.31
CA PHE A 54 -6.01 0.26 10.61
C PHE A 54 -6.05 -0.30 12.05
N ALA A 55 -7.06 0.05 12.84
CA ALA A 55 -7.15 -0.35 14.24
C ALA A 55 -7.04 -1.88 14.41
N GLY A 56 -6.00 -2.32 15.10
CA GLY A 56 -5.73 -3.74 15.35
C GLY A 56 -5.10 -4.51 14.17
N LEU A 57 -4.86 -3.86 13.03
CA LEU A 57 -4.30 -4.48 11.81
C LEU A 57 -2.91 -3.94 11.48
N ALA A 58 -2.72 -2.63 11.56
CA ALA A 58 -1.45 -1.97 11.28
C ALA A 58 -1.26 -0.71 12.11
N THR A 59 -0.01 -0.24 12.21
CA THR A 59 0.32 1.06 12.80
C THR A 59 0.83 1.98 11.70
N VAL A 60 0.25 3.16 11.61
CA VAL A 60 0.71 4.20 10.68
C VAL A 60 1.76 5.06 11.37
N TYR A 61 2.96 5.11 10.80
CA TYR A 61 4.04 5.96 11.30
C TYR A 61 4.27 7.13 10.34
N PRO A 62 4.26 8.38 10.83
CA PRO A 62 4.74 9.49 10.02
C PRO A 62 6.24 9.33 9.79
N LYS A 63 6.67 9.43 8.53
CA LYS A 63 8.09 9.37 8.19
C LYS A 63 8.79 10.60 8.76
N THR A 64 9.74 10.37 9.65
CA THR A 64 10.65 11.38 10.19
C THR A 64 12.07 11.10 9.66
N PRO A 65 12.99 12.07 9.66
CA PRO A 65 14.37 11.84 9.24
C PRO A 65 15.07 10.68 9.98
N ASP A 66 14.65 10.40 11.21
CA ASP A 66 15.19 9.34 12.07
C ASP A 66 14.47 8.00 11.90
N TYR A 67 13.41 7.95 11.10
CA TYR A 67 12.68 6.71 10.85
C TYR A 67 13.42 5.86 9.83
N LEU A 68 14.00 4.76 10.30
CA LEU A 68 14.61 3.76 9.44
C LEU A 68 13.54 2.82 8.90
N GLU A 69 13.42 2.76 7.58
CA GLU A 69 12.50 1.83 6.92
C GLU A 69 12.82 0.39 7.29
N LYS A 70 11.77 -0.39 7.53
CA LYS A 70 11.89 -1.81 7.83
C LYS A 70 11.38 -2.60 6.65
N HIS A 71 12.10 -3.68 6.34
CA HIS A 71 11.64 -4.66 5.38
C HIS A 71 10.22 -5.14 5.72
N GLY A 72 9.34 -5.07 4.74
CA GLY A 72 7.95 -5.52 4.85
C GLY A 72 6.96 -4.44 5.30
N HIS A 73 7.39 -3.18 5.37
CA HIS A 73 6.47 -2.06 5.52
C HIS A 73 5.85 -1.65 4.17
N LEU A 74 4.64 -1.09 4.24
CA LEU A 74 4.00 -0.43 3.11
C LEU A 74 4.32 1.06 3.19
N ASP A 75 5.15 1.54 2.28
CA ASP A 75 5.52 2.94 2.19
C ASP A 75 4.47 3.72 1.39
N VAL A 76 4.01 4.83 1.98
CA VAL A 76 3.07 5.74 1.33
C VAL A 76 3.77 7.06 1.06
N PHE A 77 3.82 7.44 -0.21
CA PHE A 77 4.36 8.71 -0.65
C PHE A 77 3.25 9.77 -0.68
N VAL A 78 3.61 11.01 -0.34
CA VAL A 78 2.70 12.16 -0.36
C VAL A 78 2.52 12.72 -1.77
N SER A 79 1.54 13.61 -1.97
CA SER A 79 1.20 14.27 -3.25
C SER A 79 2.35 14.93 -4.03
N ASN A 80 3.51 15.13 -3.41
CA ASN A 80 4.72 15.57 -4.13
C ASN A 80 5.24 14.52 -5.13
N TYR A 81 4.74 13.27 -5.06
CA TYR A 81 5.08 12.15 -5.94
C TYR A 81 3.85 11.64 -6.70
N GLY A 82 4.07 10.74 -7.66
CA GLY A 82 2.97 10.07 -8.38
C GLY A 82 2.02 11.01 -9.13
N ALA A 83 2.52 12.15 -9.65
CA ALA A 83 1.71 13.19 -10.30
C ALA A 83 0.54 13.70 -9.42
N GLY A 84 0.73 13.74 -8.10
CA GLY A 84 -0.28 14.20 -7.15
C GLY A 84 -1.04 13.08 -6.43
N TYR A 85 -0.84 11.81 -6.81
CA TYR A 85 -1.54 10.65 -6.23
C TYR A 85 -0.72 9.90 -5.16
N GLY A 86 0.55 10.27 -4.97
CA GLY A 86 1.49 9.54 -4.11
C GLY A 86 2.24 8.46 -4.87
#